data_AF-K1SNJ1-F1
#
_entry.id   AF-K1SNJ1-F1
#
_cell.length_a   1.000
_cell.length_b   1.000
_cell.length_c   1.000
_cell.angle_alpha   90.00
_cell.angle_beta   90.00
_cell.angle_gamma   90.00
#
_symmetry.space_group_name_H-M   'P 1'
#
loop_
_entity.id
_entity.type
_entity.pdbx_description
1 polymer ?
#
loop_
_entity_poly.entity_id
_entity_poly.type
_entity_poly.pdbx_seq_one_letter_code
_entity_poly.pdbx_strand_id
1 'polypeptide(L)' 'MKEEKEDNEKALIVGLNKYPGCELACCSNDAVAMKELIESNGDGSPNFDVVVITDSCTKKI' A
#
# COMPACT_ATOMS: atom_id res chain seq x y z
N MET A 1 7.35 25.68 11.41
CA MET A 1 5.95 25.23 11.47
C MET A 1 6.02 23.72 11.40
N LYS A 2 5.65 23.01 12.48
CA LYS A 2 5.59 21.54 12.44
C LYS A 2 4.19 21.21 11.96
N GLU A 3 4.09 20.56 10.81
CA GLU A 3 2.84 19.98 10.33
C GLU A 3 2.37 18.96 11.38
N GLU A 4 1.23 19.25 12.01
CA GLU A 4 0.51 18.25 12.76
C GLU A 4 -0.03 17.25 11.72
N LYS A 5 0.51 16.02 11.73
CA LYS A 5 0.07 14.97 10.83
C LYS A 5 -1.36 14.61 11.20
N GLU A 6 -2.32 15.02 10.37
CA GLU A 6 -3.72 14.60 10.49
C GLU A 6 -3.78 13.07 10.53
N ASP A 7 -4.54 12.52 11.48
CA ASP A 7 -4.69 11.07 11.66
C ASP A 7 -5.57 10.50 10.54
N ASN A 8 -4.98 10.36 9.36
CA ASN A 8 -5.61 9.70 8.21
C ASN A 8 -5.98 8.26 8.57
N GLU A 9 -7.12 7.80 8.03
CA GLU A 9 -7.50 6.39 8.06
C GLU A 9 -6.36 5.54 7.48
N LYS A 10 -6.16 4.34 8.05
CA LYS A 10 -5.06 3.46 7.65
C LYS A 10 -5.55 2.46 6.61
N ALA A 11 -4.75 2.25 5.56
CA ALA A 11 -4.97 1.18 4.59
C ALA A 11 -3.75 0.27 4.50
N LEU A 12 -3.99 -1.04 4.43
CA LEU A 12 -2.95 -2.03 4.12
C LEU A 12 -3.25 -2.63 2.75
N ILE A 13 -2.29 -2.51 1.84
CA ILE A 13 -2.36 -3.14 0.52
C ILE A 13 -1.28 -4.21 0.42
N VAL A 14 -1.68 -5.40 -0.01
CA VAL A 14 -0.78 -6.56 -0.13
C VAL A 14 -0.82 -7.08 -1.56
N GLY A 15 0.34 -7.07 -2.24
CA GLY A 15 0.51 -7.57 -3.60
C GLY A 15 1.62 -8.61 -3.67
N LEU A 16 1.26 -9.88 -3.88
CA LEU A 16 2.21 -11.00 -3.86
C LEU A 16 2.31 -11.62 -5.25
N ASN A 17 3.52 -11.69 -5.79
CA ASN A 17 3.85 -12.48 -6.98
C ASN A 17 4.42 -13.84 -6.58
N LYS A 18 5.25 -13.86 -5.52
CA LYS A 18 6.06 -15.02 -5.11
C LYS A 18 5.27 -16.08 -4.33
N TYR A 19 4.29 -16.70 -4.97
CA TYR A 19 3.64 -17.90 -4.44
C TYR A 19 4.52 -19.14 -4.75
N PRO A 20 4.88 -19.95 -3.74
CA PRO A 20 5.69 -21.15 -3.96
C PRO A 20 5.04 -22.11 -4.96
N GLY A 21 5.76 -22.45 -6.03
CA GLY A 21 5.33 -23.41 -7.05
C GLY A 21 4.34 -22.86 -8.08
N CYS A 22 3.87 -21.62 -7.95
CA CYS A 22 2.95 -20.99 -8.90
C CYS A 22 3.08 -19.46 -8.85
N GLU A 23 4.21 -18.94 -9.36
CA GLU A 23 4.42 -17.50 -9.38
C GLU A 23 3.35 -16.79 -10.21
N LEU A 24 2.87 -15.66 -9.69
CA LEU A 24 2.01 -14.73 -10.41
C LEU A 24 2.83 -13.56 -10.94
N ALA A 25 2.21 -12.77 -11.83
CA ALA A 25 2.79 -11.55 -12.36
C ALA A 25 1.87 -10.36 -12.05
N CYS A 26 2.50 -9.18 -11.94
CA CYS A 26 1.85 -7.87 -11.78
C CYS A 26 1.12 -7.61 -10.46
N CYS A 27 0.90 -8.58 -9.56
CA CYS A 27 0.23 -8.32 -8.28
C CYS A 27 0.97 -7.29 -7.41
N SER A 28 2.30 -7.28 -7.44
CA SER A 28 3.09 -6.23 -6.76
C SER A 28 2.92 -4.86 -7.41
N ASN A 29 2.81 -4.79 -8.74
CA ASN A 29 2.58 -3.55 -9.48
C ASN A 29 1.18 -3.00 -9.20
N ASP A 30 0.16 -3.86 -9.19
CA ASP A 30 -1.22 -3.50 -8.87
C ASP A 30 -1.32 -2.92 -7.45
N ALA A 31 -0.60 -3.51 -6.48
CA ALA A 31 -0.56 -2.99 -5.12
C ALA A 31 0.04 -1.57 -5.04
N VAL A 32 1.09 -1.28 -5.83
CA VAL A 32 1.67 0.07 -5.92
C VAL A 32 0.72 1.04 -6.60
N ALA A 33 0.10 0.65 -7.71
CA ALA A 33 -0.87 1.50 -8.41
C ALA A 33 -2.10 1.82 -7.53
N MET A 34 -2.58 0.84 -6.77
CA MET A 34 -3.68 1.03 -5.83
C MET A 34 -3.30 1.98 -4.69
N LYS A 35 -2.06 1.91 -4.18
CA LYS A 35 -1.55 2.88 -3.19
C LYS A 35 -1.65 4.30 -3.73
N GLU A 36 -1.05 4.55 -4.89
CA GLU A 36 -1.03 5.88 -5.52
C GLU A 36 -2.45 6.43 -5.74
N LEU A 37 -3.40 5.56 -6.08
CA LEU A 37 -4.78 5.95 -6.31
C LEU A 37 -5.53 6.35 -5.04
N ILE A 38 -5.22 5.76 -3.88
CA ILE A 38 -6.00 5.95 -2.64
C ILE A 38 -5.30 6.82 -1.59
N GLU A 39 -4.04 7.21 -1.80
CA GLU A 39 -3.33 8.15 -0.92
C GLU A 39 -3.91 9.57 -0.98
N SER A 40 -4.67 9.90 -2.02
CA SER A 40 -5.30 11.20 -2.20
C SER A 40 -6.75 11.08 -2.70
N ASN A 41 -7.60 12.00 -2.25
CA ASN A 41 -8.95 12.18 -2.79
C ASN A 41 -8.88 12.77 -4.21
N GLY A 42 -10.02 12.77 -4.92
CA GLY A 42 -10.11 13.35 -6.26
C GLY A 42 -9.84 14.86 -6.34
N ASP A 43 -9.87 15.56 -5.20
CA ASP A 43 -9.52 16.98 -5.09
C ASP A 43 -8.06 17.23 -4.69
N GLY A 44 -7.26 16.17 -4.51
CA GLY A 44 -5.86 16.23 -4.11
C GLY A 44 -5.61 16.37 -2.61
N SER A 45 -6.65 16.41 -1.77
CA SER A 45 -6.49 16.30 -0.32
C SER A 45 -6.01 14.89 0.09
N PRO A 46 -5.25 14.74 1.19
CA PRO A 46 -4.87 13.42 1.70
C PRO A 46 -6.09 12.53 1.96
N ASN A 47 -5.95 11.22 1.68
CA ASN A 47 -6.97 10.22 1.99
C ASN A 47 -6.39 9.17 2.97
N PHE A 48 -6.03 7.96 2.52
CA PHE A 48 -5.46 6.95 3.42
C PHE A 48 -3.95 7.13 3.65
N ASP A 49 -3.48 6.84 4.87
CA ASP A 49 -2.06 6.57 5.14
C ASP A 49 -1.79 5.08 4.84
N VAL A 50 -1.19 4.82 3.68
CA VAL A 50 -1.12 3.49 3.10
C VAL A 50 0.20 2.79 3.43
N VAL A 51 0.10 1.57 3.96
CA VAL A 51 1.22 0.64 4.05
C VAL A 51 1.09 -0.37 2.92
N VAL A 52 2.17 -0.54 2.15
CA VAL A 52 2.24 -1.55 1.08
C VAL A 52 3.20 -2.66 1.46
N ILE A 53 2.76 -3.90 1.30
CA ILE A 53 3.58 -5.09 1.44
C ILE A 53 3.60 -5.83 0.11
N THR A 54 4.78 -6.03 -0.45
CA THR A 54 4.99 -6.82 -1.66
C THR A 54 6.01 -7.90 -1.40
N ASP A 55 5.73 -9.14 -1.86
CA ASP A 55 6.58 -10.35 -1.89
C ASP A 55 7.33 -10.78 -0.60
N SER A 56 8.00 -9.86 0.10
CA SER A 56 8.55 -10.03 1.42
C SER A 56 7.55 -9.58 2.49
N CYS A 57 7.01 -10.53 3.23
CA CYS A 57 6.39 -10.25 4.53
C CYS A 57 7.07 -11.11 5.60
N THR A 58 7.59 -10.46 6.64
CA THR A 58 8.03 -11.14 7.85
C THR A 58 7.15 -10.66 8.99
N LYS A 59 6.48 -11.61 9.66
CA LYS A 59 5.87 -11.30 10.95
C LYS A 59 7.04 -11.00 11.89
N LYS A 60 7.18 -9.74 12.31
CA LYS A 60 8.09 -9.41 13.41
C LYS A 60 7.53 -10.14 14.64
N ILE A 61 8.26 -11.16 15.09
CA ILE A 61 8.00 -11.87 16.34
C ILE A 61 8.38 -10.94 17.50
#